data_AF-A0AAD6NAE7-F1
#
_entry.id   AF-A0AAD6NAE7-F1
#
_cell.length_a   1.000
_cell.length_b   1.000
_cell.length_c   1.000
_cell.angle_alpha   90.00
_cell.angle_beta   90.00
_cell.angle_gamma   90.00
#
_symmetry.space_group_name_H-M   'P 1'
#
loop_
_entity.id
_entity.type
_entity.pdbx_description
1 polymer ?
#
loop_
_entity_poly.entity_id
_entity_poly.type
_entity_poly.pdbx_seq_one_letter_code
_entity_poly.pdbx_strand_id
1 'polypeptide(L)'
;MKFSLMLSATALALANRASAFYGQMAASDYSANEGGTFQIIYLTDYNTGSTYSGTLRGGFNGCTSSQCPVSFYETSPGGYGFNALMWRTNDGCHNINFEGALSAGHGWCCGSLPCDFTA
;
A
#
# COMPACT_ATOMS: atom_id res chain seq x y z
N MET A 1 -8.98 25.19 -48.27
CA MET A 1 -8.31 24.08 -47.55
C MET A 1 -9.27 23.59 -46.47
N LYS A 2 -9.63 22.30 -46.48
CA LYS A 2 -10.58 21.69 -45.54
C LYS A 2 -9.83 21.32 -44.27
N PHE A 3 -10.18 21.93 -43.13
CA PHE A 3 -9.64 21.56 -41.82
C PHE A 3 -10.57 20.53 -41.17
N SER A 4 -10.08 19.31 -41.03
CA SER A 4 -10.75 18.23 -40.31
C SER A 4 -10.64 18.45 -38.81
N LEU A 5 -11.79 18.38 -38.12
CA LEU A 5 -11.92 18.30 -36.68
C LEU A 5 -11.22 17.04 -36.15
N MET A 6 -10.40 17.18 -35.11
CA MET A 6 -10.11 16.07 -34.19
C MET A 6 -10.56 16.46 -32.79
N LEU A 7 -11.66 15.84 -32.36
CA LEU A 7 -12.13 15.84 -30.98
C LEU A 7 -11.11 15.10 -30.11
N SER A 8 -10.37 15.84 -29.29
CA SER A 8 -9.57 15.25 -28.20
C SER A 8 -10.50 14.87 -27.05
N ALA A 9 -11.10 13.69 -27.14
CA ALA A 9 -11.77 13.06 -26.01
C ALA A 9 -10.70 12.60 -25.01
N THR A 10 -10.43 13.39 -23.98
CA THR A 10 -9.73 12.91 -22.79
C THR A 10 -10.64 11.90 -22.10
N ALA A 11 -10.39 10.61 -22.34
CA ALA A 11 -11.00 9.55 -21.58
C ALA A 11 -10.54 9.68 -20.11
N LEU A 12 -11.40 10.17 -19.23
CA LEU A 12 -11.29 9.86 -17.81
C LEU A 12 -11.46 8.36 -17.70
N ALA A 13 -10.35 7.63 -17.58
CA ALA A 13 -10.37 6.24 -17.19
C ALA A 13 -10.90 6.19 -15.75
N LEU A 14 -12.22 6.05 -15.60
CA LEU A 14 -12.82 5.43 -14.42
C LEU A 14 -12.44 3.96 -14.46
N ALA A 15 -11.17 3.66 -14.16
CA ALA A 15 -10.74 2.31 -13.87
C ALA A 15 -11.31 1.98 -12.49
N ASN A 16 -12.44 1.28 -12.53
CA ASN A 16 -12.99 0.37 -11.53
C ASN A 16 -12.35 0.50 -10.15
N ARG A 17 -13.07 1.11 -9.20
CA ARG A 17 -12.73 1.15 -7.78
C ARG A 17 -12.60 -0.29 -7.26
N ALA A 18 -11.41 -0.88 -7.38
CA ALA A 18 -11.04 -2.00 -6.53
C ALA A 18 -11.25 -1.50 -5.10
N SER A 19 -11.96 -2.27 -4.27
CA SER A 19 -12.28 -1.85 -2.91
C SER A 19 -10.99 -1.38 -2.25
N ALA A 20 -10.88 -0.08 -1.98
CA ALA A 20 -9.75 0.43 -1.25
C ALA A 20 -9.90 -0.10 0.18
N PHE A 21 -8.84 -0.70 0.69
CA PHE A 21 -8.77 -1.06 2.09
C PHE A 21 -9.08 0.19 2.93
N TYR A 22 -10.13 0.13 3.76
CA TYR A 22 -10.51 1.24 4.62
C TYR A 22 -9.82 1.07 5.98
N GLY A 23 -8.74 1.81 6.17
CA GLY A 23 -7.91 1.62 7.33
C GLY A 23 -6.70 2.54 7.37
N GLN A 24 -5.75 2.19 8.23
CA GLN A 24 -4.53 2.94 8.46
C GLN A 24 -3.29 2.10 8.19
N MET A 25 -2.26 2.76 7.67
CA MET A 25 -0.89 2.27 7.63
C MET A 25 -0.04 2.99 8.68
N ALA A 26 0.75 2.22 9.43
CA ALA A 26 1.82 2.73 10.27
C ALA A 26 3.11 1.95 10.03
N ALA A 27 4.24 2.49 10.46
CA ALA A 27 5.52 1.79 10.45
C ALA A 27 6.29 2.06 11.74
N SER A 28 7.07 1.08 12.18
CA SER A 28 8.06 1.26 13.23
C SER A 28 9.20 2.19 12.79
N ASP A 29 10.03 2.59 13.75
CA ASP A 29 11.37 3.07 13.44
C ASP A 29 12.16 2.02 12.64
N TYR A 30 13.16 2.49 11.90
CA TYR A 30 14.11 1.63 11.22
C TYR A 30 14.93 0.86 12.24
N SER A 31 14.99 -0.46 12.06
CA SER A 31 15.80 -1.38 12.85
C SER A 31 16.72 -2.19 11.94
N ALA A 32 17.72 -2.85 12.50
CA ALA A 32 18.62 -3.71 11.73
C ALA A 32 18.89 -5.02 12.47
N ASN A 33 19.04 -6.10 11.70
CA ASN A 33 19.52 -7.39 12.17
C ASN A 33 20.44 -8.01 11.11
N GLU A 34 20.79 -9.29 11.27
CA GLU A 34 21.64 -10.02 10.31
C GLU A 34 21.09 -9.97 8.87
N GLY A 35 19.77 -9.93 8.70
CA GLY A 35 19.10 -9.78 7.41
C GLY A 35 19.02 -8.33 6.89
N GLY A 36 19.79 -7.41 7.48
CA GLY A 36 19.85 -5.99 7.11
C GLY A 36 18.79 -5.12 7.78
N THR A 37 18.70 -3.88 7.30
CA THR A 37 17.74 -2.87 7.77
C THR A 37 16.31 -3.28 7.44
N PHE A 38 15.36 -2.99 8.32
CA PHE A 38 13.93 -3.26 8.15
C PHE A 38 13.05 -2.26 8.90
N GLN A 39 11.77 -2.24 8.54
CA GLN A 39 10.69 -1.66 9.35
C GLN A 39 9.60 -2.71 9.56
N ILE A 40 8.92 -2.66 10.69
CA ILE A 40 7.66 -3.38 10.88
C ILE A 40 6.55 -2.47 10.39
N ILE A 41 5.75 -2.96 9.46
CA ILE A 41 4.56 -2.28 8.95
C ILE A 41 3.36 -2.80 9.73
N TYR A 42 2.48 -1.88 10.13
CA TYR A 42 1.22 -2.19 10.79
C TYR A 42 0.06 -1.69 9.93
N LEU A 43 -0.95 -2.53 9.77
CA LEU A 43 -2.21 -2.18 9.11
C LEU A 43 -3.34 -2.33 10.11
N THR A 44 -4.25 -1.36 10.14
CA THR A 44 -5.49 -1.44 10.93
C THR A 44 -6.66 -1.33 9.99
N ASP A 45 -7.52 -2.35 9.93
CA ASP A 45 -8.77 -2.33 9.19
C ASP A 45 -9.87 -1.73 10.08
N TYR A 46 -10.42 -0.60 9.68
CA TYR A 46 -11.45 0.09 10.46
C TYR A 46 -12.83 -0.54 10.32
N ASN A 47 -13.08 -1.36 9.30
CA ASN A 47 -14.37 -2.04 9.15
C ASN A 47 -14.51 -3.22 10.10
N THR A 48 -13.44 -4.00 10.22
CA THR A 48 -13.44 -5.26 11.01
C THR A 48 -12.84 -5.07 12.39
N GLY A 49 -12.01 -4.04 12.58
CA GLY A 49 -11.15 -3.90 13.76
C GLY A 49 -9.92 -4.81 13.73
N SER A 50 -9.70 -5.55 12.64
CA SER A 50 -8.53 -6.41 12.51
C SER A 50 -7.25 -5.59 12.37
N THR A 51 -6.17 -6.09 12.97
CA THR A 51 -4.83 -5.51 12.88
C THR A 51 -3.87 -6.53 12.28
N TYR A 52 -2.93 -6.06 11.47
CA TYR A 52 -1.95 -6.89 10.79
C TYR A 52 -0.56 -6.30 10.95
N SER A 53 0.47 -7.15 10.96
CA SER A 53 1.85 -6.70 10.92
C SER A 53 2.72 -7.54 9.99
N GLY A 54 3.70 -6.90 9.37
CA GLY A 54 4.63 -7.53 8.43
C GLY A 54 5.98 -6.84 8.43
N THR A 55 7.05 -7.58 8.12
CA THR A 55 8.41 -7.01 8.06
C THR A 55 8.74 -6.57 6.64
N LEU A 56 8.95 -5.27 6.44
CA LEU A 56 9.43 -4.70 5.17
C LEU A 56 10.95 -4.58 5.21
N ARG A 57 11.65 -5.46 4.50
CA ARG A 57 13.11 -5.41 4.36
C ARG A 57 13.54 -4.17 3.57
N GLY A 58 14.54 -3.46 4.08
CA GLY A 58 14.94 -2.14 3.60
C GLY A 58 14.03 -0.98 4.05
N GLY A 59 12.86 -1.29 4.65
CA GLY A 59 11.81 -0.30 4.91
C GLY A 59 11.33 0.41 3.63
N PHE A 60 10.54 1.47 3.77
CA PHE A 60 10.06 2.22 2.60
C PHE A 60 11.19 2.88 1.80
N ASN A 61 12.30 3.24 2.45
CA ASN A 61 13.45 3.83 1.78
C ASN A 61 14.20 2.83 0.89
N GLY A 62 14.11 1.53 1.19
CA GLY A 62 14.64 0.45 0.34
C GLY A 62 13.72 0.07 -0.83
N CYS A 63 12.47 0.54 -0.81
CA CYS A 63 11.41 0.14 -1.74
C CYS A 63 10.94 1.33 -2.58
N THR A 64 11.88 2.09 -3.14
CA THR A 64 11.62 3.29 -3.94
C THR A 64 11.77 3.06 -5.45
N SER A 65 12.61 2.10 -5.85
CA SER A 65 12.84 1.73 -7.25
C SER A 65 12.09 0.46 -7.68
N SER A 66 11.51 -0.28 -6.74
CA SER A 66 10.80 -1.53 -6.98
C SER A 66 9.75 -1.78 -5.92
N GLN A 67 8.78 -2.63 -6.25
CA GLN A 67 7.81 -3.16 -5.29
C GLN A 67 8.46 -4.25 -4.45
N CYS A 68 8.37 -4.13 -3.13
CA CYS A 68 8.93 -5.08 -2.19
C CYS A 68 7.85 -6.00 -1.62
N PRO A 69 8.06 -7.33 -1.60
CA PRO A 69 7.11 -8.24 -0.98
C PRO A 69 7.14 -8.13 0.54
N VAL A 70 5.96 -8.21 1.14
CA VAL A 70 5.76 -8.31 2.59
C VAL A 70 4.72 -9.38 2.88
N SER A 71 5.03 -10.29 3.78
CA SER A 71 4.04 -11.20 4.36
C SER A 71 3.48 -10.58 5.64
N PHE A 72 2.17 -10.38 5.66
CA PHE A 72 1.42 -9.91 6.81
C PHE A 72 0.78 -11.07 7.57
N TYR A 73 0.77 -10.93 8.89
CA TYR A 73 0.04 -11.81 9.79
C TYR A 73 -0.91 -10.96 10.63
N GLU A 74 -2.13 -11.44 10.80
CA GLU A 74 -3.12 -10.84 11.67
C GLU A 74 -2.65 -10.94 13.13
N THR A 75 -2.58 -9.79 13.79
CA THR A 75 -2.23 -9.64 15.19
C THR A 75 -3.45 -9.53 16.09
N SER A 76 -4.62 -9.21 15.52
CA SER A 76 -5.92 -9.41 16.15
C SER A 76 -6.31 -10.91 16.17
N PRO A 77 -7.29 -11.31 16.98
CA PRO A 77 -7.79 -12.68 16.96
C PRO A 77 -8.44 -13.03 15.62
N GLY A 78 -7.79 -13.88 14.83
CA GLY A 78 -8.32 -14.34 13.53
C GLY A 78 -7.35 -15.24 12.77
N GLY A 79 -6.04 -15.01 12.93
CA GLY A 79 -4.99 -15.87 12.40
C GLY A 79 -4.87 -15.83 10.88
N TYR A 80 -5.46 -14.84 10.22
CA TYR A 80 -5.32 -14.65 8.78
C TYR A 80 -3.89 -14.19 8.42
N GLY A 81 -3.37 -14.66 7.28
CA GLY A 81 -2.09 -14.22 6.74
C GLY A 81 -2.19 -14.01 5.25
N PHE A 82 -1.50 -13.00 4.74
CA PHE A 82 -1.52 -12.66 3.32
C PHE A 82 -0.19 -12.03 2.87
N ASN A 83 0.04 -12.05 1.57
CA ASN A 83 1.16 -11.32 0.96
C ASN A 83 0.66 -10.02 0.34
N ALA A 84 1.55 -9.03 0.33
CA ALA A 84 1.32 -7.76 -0.31
C ALA A 84 2.63 -7.24 -0.92
N LEU A 85 2.50 -6.30 -1.84
CA LEU A 85 3.62 -5.58 -2.43
C LEU A 85 3.58 -4.13 -1.95
N MET A 86 4.70 -3.62 -1.43
CA MET A 86 4.79 -2.26 -0.88
C MET A 86 5.91 -1.46 -1.54
N TRP A 87 5.68 -0.16 -1.71
CA TRP A 87 6.69 0.76 -2.23
C TRP A 87 6.42 2.20 -1.78
N ARG A 88 7.42 3.06 -1.90
CA ARG A 88 7.29 4.50 -1.68
C ARG A 88 7.63 5.26 -2.96
N THR A 89 6.75 6.16 -3.35
CA THR A 89 6.93 7.03 -4.52
C THR A 89 7.63 8.34 -4.13
N ASN A 90 8.23 9.02 -5.12
CA ASN A 90 9.04 10.22 -4.91
C ASN A 90 8.24 11.44 -4.42
N ASP A 91 6.93 11.45 -4.62
CA ASP A 91 5.97 12.40 -4.03
C ASP A 91 5.69 12.11 -2.54
N GLY A 92 6.34 11.09 -1.96
CA GLY A 92 6.30 10.79 -0.55
C GLY A 92 5.15 9.88 -0.13
N CYS A 93 4.50 9.20 -1.10
CA CYS A 93 3.37 8.31 -0.83
C CYS A 93 3.79 6.87 -0.61
N HIS A 94 3.25 6.26 0.44
CA HIS A 94 3.40 4.86 0.79
C HIS A 94 2.28 4.08 0.13
N ASN A 95 2.64 3.07 -0.64
CA ASN A 95 1.72 2.29 -1.46
C ASN A 95 1.72 0.84 -1.00
N ILE A 96 0.57 0.19 -1.15
CA ILE A 96 0.39 -1.24 -0.96
C ILE A 96 -0.51 -1.81 -2.06
N ASN A 97 -0.13 -2.93 -2.63
CA ASN A 97 -1.01 -3.80 -3.40
C ASN A 97 -1.26 -5.03 -2.54
N PHE A 98 -2.52 -5.27 -2.17
CA PHE A 98 -2.94 -6.38 -1.31
C PHE A 98 -2.96 -7.72 -2.06
N GLU A 99 -2.65 -7.74 -3.36
CA GLU A 99 -2.63 -8.94 -4.20
C GLU A 99 -3.94 -9.75 -4.14
N GLY A 100 -5.07 -9.05 -3.95
CA GLY A 100 -6.41 -9.64 -3.82
C GLY A 100 -6.78 -10.08 -2.40
N ALA A 101 -5.88 -9.94 -1.42
CA ALA A 101 -6.20 -10.15 -0.02
C ALA A 101 -7.17 -9.08 0.51
N LEU A 102 -7.93 -9.41 1.56
CA LEU A 102 -8.87 -8.50 2.22
C LEU A 102 -9.95 -7.91 1.29
N SER A 103 -10.20 -8.59 0.17
CA SER A 103 -11.01 -8.06 -0.94
C SER A 103 -10.54 -6.69 -1.44
N ALA A 104 -9.29 -6.33 -1.16
CA ALA A 104 -8.67 -5.06 -1.51
C ALA A 104 -7.76 -5.21 -2.73
N GLY A 105 -7.67 -4.14 -3.53
CA GLY A 105 -6.74 -4.06 -4.64
C GLY A 105 -5.48 -3.31 -4.24
N HIS A 106 -5.44 -2.02 -4.56
CA HIS A 106 -4.36 -1.10 -4.23
C HIS A 106 -4.86 -0.07 -3.21
N GLY A 107 -3.96 0.39 -2.35
CA GLY A 107 -4.19 1.50 -1.44
C GLY A 107 -2.91 2.30 -1.28
N TRP A 108 -3.05 3.59 -0.93
CA TRP A 108 -1.92 4.46 -0.67
C TRP A 108 -2.23 5.52 0.38
N CYS A 109 -1.20 6.07 1.02
CA CYS A 109 -1.32 7.29 1.82
C CYS A 109 -0.02 8.09 1.76
N CYS A 110 -0.11 9.41 1.81
CA CYS A 110 1.07 10.28 1.64
C CYS A 110 1.45 11.01 2.92
N GLY A 111 2.74 11.36 3.01
CA GLY A 111 3.29 12.12 4.12
C GLY A 111 3.85 11.23 5.21
N SER A 112 3.70 11.69 6.46
CA SER A 112 4.19 10.99 7.64
C SER A 112 3.27 9.83 7.99
N LEU A 113 3.87 8.71 8.42
CA LEU A 113 3.15 7.61 9.03
C LEU A 113 2.96 7.89 10.54
N PRO A 114 1.84 7.48 11.15
CA PRO A 114 0.72 6.76 10.53
C PRO A 114 -0.12 7.64 9.59
N CYS A 115 -0.67 7.04 8.53
CA CYS A 115 -1.62 7.70 7.63
C CYS A 115 -2.76 6.77 7.22
N ASP A 116 -3.95 7.34 7.05
CA ASP A 116 -5.13 6.61 6.60
C ASP A 116 -5.08 6.41 5.08
N PHE A 117 -5.51 5.22 4.64
CA PHE A 117 -5.53 4.86 3.24
C PHE A 117 -6.51 5.72 2.45
N THR A 118 -6.03 6.19 1.30
CA THR A 118 -6.82 6.83 0.26
C THR A 118 -7.08 5.83 -0.86
N ALA A 119 -8.29 5.94 -1.44
CA ALA A 119 -8.75 5.20 -2.62
C ALA A 119 -8.46 5.98 -3.90
#